data_AF-A0A7T0G1W2-F1
#
_entry.id   AF-A0A7T0G1W2-F1
#
_cell.length_a   1.000
_cell.length_b   1.000
_cell.length_c   1.000
_cell.angle_alpha   90.00
_cell.angle_beta   90.00
_cell.angle_gamma   90.00
#
_symmetry.space_group_name_H-M   'P 1'
#
loop_
_entity.id
_entity.type
_entity.pdbx_description
1 polymer ?
#
loop_
_entity_poly.entity_id
_entity_poly.type
_entity_poly.pdbx_seq_one_letter_code
_entity_poly.pdbx_strand_id
1 'polypeptide(L)' 'MVNVFRIRTRKKYSSQEKIGIVLDGLRGDESISAICRREGIPDNLYYLWSKDFLKAGKKQMIEIWPEKRTPLS' A
#
# COMPACT_ATOMS: atom_id res chain seq x y z
N MET A 1 -6.52 -3.44 39.26
CA MET A 1 -6.23 -2.32 38.33
C MET A 1 -6.05 -2.90 36.95
N VAL A 2 -7.08 -2.82 36.11
CA VAL A 2 -6.96 -3.18 34.69
C VAL A 2 -6.16 -2.07 34.00
N ASN A 3 -4.93 -2.37 33.57
CA ASN A 3 -4.15 -1.44 32.78
C ASN A 3 -4.76 -1.43 31.37
N VAL A 4 -5.71 -0.53 31.15
CA VAL A 4 -6.37 -0.35 29.85
C VAL A 4 -5.31 0.20 28.91
N PHE A 5 -4.61 -0.70 28.22
CA PHE A 5 -3.80 -0.34 27.07
C PHE A 5 -4.72 0.43 26.12
N ARG A 6 -4.51 1.75 26.05
CA ARG A 6 -5.19 2.63 25.11
C ARG A 6 -4.84 2.13 23.72
N ILE A 7 -5.70 1.29 23.15
CA ILE A 7 -5.68 0.98 21.73
C ILE A 7 -5.85 2.33 21.04
N ARG A 8 -4.74 2.88 20.53
CA ARG A 8 -4.78 4.03 19.62
C ARG A 8 -5.71 3.61 18.50
N THR A 9 -6.90 4.21 18.46
CA THR A 9 -7.92 4.00 17.45
C THR A 9 -7.23 3.92 16.10
N ARG A 10 -7.31 2.76 15.42
CA ARG A 10 -6.76 2.60 14.07
C ARG A 10 -7.36 3.72 13.23
N LYS A 11 -6.55 4.72 12.86
CA LYS A 11 -6.97 5.81 11.97
C LYS A 11 -7.54 5.13 10.72
N LYS A 12 -8.82 5.36 10.44
CA LYS A 12 -9.48 4.77 9.27
C LYS A 12 -9.03 5.59 8.07
N TYR A 13 -8.11 5.04 7.29
CA TYR A 13 -7.72 5.62 6.01
C TYR A 13 -8.79 5.30 4.96
N SER A 14 -9.30 6.33 4.31
CA SER A 14 -10.10 6.19 3.09
C SER A 14 -9.26 5.58 1.97
N SER A 15 -9.92 5.04 0.94
CA SER A 15 -9.20 4.50 -0.22
C SER A 15 -8.39 5.57 -0.95
N GLN A 16 -8.85 6.82 -0.96
CA GLN A 16 -8.16 7.95 -1.60
C GLN A 16 -6.87 8.32 -0.87
N GLU A 17 -6.91 8.40 0.46
CA GLU A 17 -5.70 8.65 1.27
C GLU A 17 -4.68 7.54 1.07
N LYS A 18 -5.10 6.27 1.07
CA LYS A 18 -4.19 5.13 0.83
C LYS A 18 -3.51 5.23 -0.52
N ILE A 19 -4.26 5.56 -1.58
CA ILE A 19 -3.73 5.68 -2.93
C ILE A 19 -2.76 6.86 -3.00
N GLY A 20 -3.09 8.02 -2.41
CA GLY A 20 -2.19 9.18 -2.37
C GLY A 20 -0.84 8.86 -1.74
N ILE A 21 -0.84 8.19 -0.59
CA ILE A 21 0.38 7.78 0.11
C ILE A 21 1.23 6.81 -0.73
N VAL A 22 0.59 5.83 -1.38
CA VAL A 22 1.29 4.88 -2.26
C VAL A 22 1.86 5.59 -3.48
N LEU A 23 1.15 6.55 -4.07
CA LEU A 23 1.62 7.31 -5.21
C LEU A 23 2.83 8.20 -4.86
N ASP A 24 2.81 8.87 -3.71
CA ASP A 24 3.95 9.65 -3.21
C ASP A 24 5.21 8.78 -3.09
N GLY A 25 5.06 7.57 -2.55
CA GLY A 25 6.18 6.64 -2.41
C GLY A 25 6.63 6.00 -3.74
N LEU A 26 5.74 5.89 -4.73
CA LEU A 26 6.10 5.48 -6.10
C LEU A 26 6.79 6.61 -6.88
N ARG A 27 6.51 7.86 -6.55
CA ARG A 27 7.12 9.05 -7.17
C ARG A 27 8.61 9.14 -6.87
N GLY A 28 9.01 8.73 -5.66
CA GLY A 28 10.42 8.63 -5.26
C GLY A 28 11.05 9.96 -4.81
N ASP A 29 10.25 11.02 -4.63
CA ASP A 29 10.73 12.33 -4.15
C ASP A 29 11.19 12.27 -2.68
N GLU A 30 10.57 11.41 -1.88
CA GLU A 30 10.91 11.19 -0.47
C GLU A 30 11.08 9.69 -0.18
N SER A 31 11.91 9.37 0.81
CA SER A 31 12.03 7.98 1.26
C SER A 31 10.71 7.48 1.87
N ILE A 32 10.41 6.19 1.68
CA ILE A 32 9.20 5.55 2.21
C ILE A 32 9.07 5.79 3.73
N SER A 33 10.17 5.74 4.48
CA SER A 33 10.17 5.98 5.92
C SER A 33 9.85 7.45 6.29
N ALA A 34 10.23 8.42 5.45
CA ALA A 34 9.84 9.82 5.66
C ALA A 34 8.34 10.02 5.44
N ILE A 35 7.79 9.42 4.38
CA ILE A 35 6.35 9.42 4.09
C ILE A 35 5.58 8.73 5.22
N CYS A 36 6.03 7.56 5.67
CA CYS A 36 5.37 6.83 6.75
C CYS A 36 5.35 7.61 8.07
N ARG A 37 6.44 8.34 8.38
CA ARG A 37 6.50 9.23 9.55
C ARG A 37 5.56 10.44 9.43
N ARG A 38 5.50 11.09 8.27
CA ARG A 38 4.61 12.23 8.01
C ARG A 38 3.14 11.83 8.16
N GLU A 39 2.79 10.71 7.57
CA GLU A 39 1.41 10.20 7.55
C GLU A 39 1.02 9.50 8.86
N GLY A 40 2.00 9.18 9.71
CA GLY A 40 1.79 8.45 10.96
C GLY A 40 1.38 6.99 10.72
N ILE A 41 1.84 6.38 9.63
CA ILE A 41 1.62 4.97 9.32
C ILE A 41 2.88 4.15 9.63
N PRO A 42 2.72 2.88 10.03
CA PRO A 42 3.86 1.97 10.08
C PRO A 42 4.27 1.53 8.67
N ASP A 43 5.58 1.42 8.43
CA ASP A 43 6.17 1.06 7.13
C ASP A 43 5.56 -0.23 6.54
N ASN A 44 5.25 -1.23 7.39
CA ASN A 44 4.59 -2.47 6.95
C ASN A 44 3.24 -2.22 6.26
N LEU A 45 2.48 -1.22 6.71
CA LEU A 45 1.18 -0.87 6.16
C LEU A 45 1.31 -0.23 4.77
N TYR A 46 2.36 0.58 4.56
CA TYR A 46 2.69 1.10 3.24
C TYR A 46 2.94 -0.02 2.23
N TYR A 47 3.77 -1.01 2.59
CA TYR A 47 4.07 -2.12 1.68
C TYR A 47 2.85 -3.00 1.38
N LEU A 48 1.96 -3.21 2.36
CA LEU A 48 0.67 -3.88 2.15
C LEU A 48 -0.18 -3.14 1.11
N TRP A 49 -0.35 -1.83 1.27
CA TRP A 49 -1.15 -1.03 0.33
C TRP A 49 -0.51 -0.93 -1.04
N SER A 50 0.82 -0.78 -1.12
CA SER A 50 1.56 -0.76 -2.38
C SER A 50 1.38 -2.07 -3.14
N LYS A 51 1.46 -3.22 -2.45
CA LYS A 51 1.24 -4.53 -3.05
C LYS A 51 -0.20 -4.70 -3.56
N ASP A 52 -1.20 -4.31 -2.77
CA ASP A 52 -2.61 -4.41 -3.17
C ASP A 52 -2.93 -3.48 -4.36
N PHE A 53 -2.37 -2.27 -4.35
CA PHE A 53 -2.49 -1.30 -5.44
C PHE A 53 -1.91 -1.85 -6.76
N LEU A 54 -0.67 -2.38 -6.71
CA LEU A 54 -0.01 -2.96 -7.88
C LEU A 54 -0.69 -4.25 -8.35
N LYS A 55 -1.25 -5.05 -7.45
CA LYS A 55 -2.01 -6.27 -7.80
C LYS A 55 -3.32 -5.92 -8.50
N ALA A 56 -4.02 -4.89 -8.05
CA ALA A 56 -5.21 -4.37 -8.72
C ALA A 56 -4.89 -3.87 -10.14
N GLY A 57 -3.80 -3.12 -10.30
CA GLY A 57 -3.33 -2.66 -11.62
C GLY A 57 -2.92 -3.80 -12.55
N LYS A 58 -2.17 -4.80 -12.05
CA LYS A 58 -1.77 -5.97 -12.85
C LYS A 58 -2.95 -6.83 -13.27
N LYS A 59 -3.97 -7.00 -12.43
CA LYS A 59 -5.16 -7.81 -12.80
C LYS A 59 -5.91 -7.18 -13.97
N GLN A 60 -6.02 -5.85 -14.00
CA GLN A 60 -6.62 -5.13 -15.13
C GLN A 60 -5.75 -5.21 -16.39
N MET A 61 -4.41 -5.25 -16.23
CA MET A 61 -3.47 -5.35 -17.35
C MET A 61 -3.37 -6.77 -17.95
N ILE A 62 -3.50 -7.81 -17.13
CA ILE A 62 -3.49 -9.21 -17.58
C ILE A 62 -4.80 -9.57 -18.31
N GLU A 63 -5.90 -8.84 -18.04
CA GLU A 63 -7.15 -9.00 -18.79
C GLU A 63 -7.07 -8.36 -20.20
N ILE A 64 -6.38 -7.22 -20.35
CA ILE A 64 -6.16 -6.56 -21.65
C ILE A 64 -5.00 -7.16 -22.48
N TRP A 65 -4.20 -8.06 -21.92
CA TRP A 65 -3.11 -8.76 -22.65
C TRP A 65 -3.08 -10.25 -22.27
N PRO A 66 -3.75 -11.13 -23.06
CA PRO A 66 -3.82 -12.57 -22.79
C PRO A 66 -2.58 -13.36 -23.25
N GLU A 67 -1.44 -12.71 -23.46
CA GLU A 67 -0.29 -13.36 -24.10
C GLU A 67 0.90 -13.44 -23.14
N LYS A 68 1.50 -14.64 -23.04
CA LYS A 68 2.63 -15.05 -22.17
C LYS A 68 2.23 -15.69 -20.83
N ARG A 69 1.25 -16.60 -20.87
CA ARG A 69 1.26 -17.80 -20.00
C ARG A 69 1.63 -19.02 -20.84
N THR A 70 2.91 -19.12 -21.22
CA THR A 70 3.49 -20.39 -21.65
C THR A 70 4.30 -20.92 -20.47
N PRO A 71 3.96 -22.11 -19.92
CA PRO A 71 4.89 -22.80 -19.03
C PRO A 71 6.12 -23.14 -19.87
N LEU A 72 7.31 -22.73 -19.42
CA LEU A 72 8.54 -23.32 -19.93
C LEU A 72 8.55 -24.78 -19.48
N SER A 73 8.46 -25.68 -20.46
CA SER A 73 8.74 -27.11 -20.32
C SER A 73 10.19 -27.36 -19.93
#